data_AF-A0A944TNM2-F1
#
_entry.id   AF-A0A944TNM2-F1
#
_cell.length_a   1.000
_cell.length_b   1.000
_cell.length_c   1.000
_cell.angle_alpha   90.00
_cell.angle_beta   90.00
_cell.angle_gamma   90.00
#
_symmetry.space_group_name_H-M   'P 1'
#
loop_
_entity.id
_entity.type
_entity.pdbx_description
1 polymer ?
#
loop_
_entity_poly.entity_id
_entity_poly.type
_entity_poly.pdbx_seq_one_letter_code
_entity_poly.pdbx_strand_id
1 'polypeptide(L)'
;MRSLYLSLVLIFLACAPIPASANYPYFHFERKNIKLSNESFRRYIRPQLRSIISEFYHLLKKLAPLQGDLVSLKSKILKMNSQWNQLKKICPNDQEKCQDLFGKFYQEARSLDKQILVLKKSKLRYSDKKAFSQFDSLVHLSKVLDQILNRNYLLLHYIEEHKIVSDDPFFRFRDSQQKFQQLVHSMKISSEMIIVSLLDKNVRGDFDFAFSNYIKVLESNILLGNDKNFLISRLEDLNMVWNSFHMKMVKGNVKLPKALSKIIIIMHNRWNSILKIILRT
;
A
#
# COMPACT_ATOMS: atom_id res chain seq x y z
N MET A 1 43.36 44.88 -16.90
CA MET A 1 42.30 44.20 -16.12
C MET A 1 41.02 43.86 -16.89
N ARG A 2 40.58 44.62 -17.90
CA ARG A 2 39.35 44.29 -18.68
C ARG A 2 39.47 43.06 -19.61
N SER A 3 40.67 42.73 -20.08
CA SER A 3 40.89 41.57 -20.98
C SER A 3 40.67 40.20 -20.30
N LEU A 4 41.07 40.07 -19.03
CA LEU A 4 40.94 38.83 -18.25
C LEU A 4 39.49 38.44 -17.94
N TYR A 5 38.58 39.42 -17.81
CA TYR A 5 37.17 39.15 -17.58
C TYR A 5 36.47 38.56 -18.81
N LEU A 6 36.87 38.98 -20.02
CA LEU A 6 36.32 38.40 -21.25
C LEU A 6 36.74 36.94 -21.43
N SER A 7 37.98 36.61 -21.06
CA SER A 7 38.51 35.23 -21.14
C SER A 7 37.77 34.29 -20.18
N LEU A 8 37.48 34.74 -18.96
CA LEU A 8 36.77 33.94 -17.94
C LEU A 8 35.29 33.71 -18.28
N VAL A 9 34.62 34.69 -18.88
CA VAL A 9 33.22 34.55 -19.31
C VAL A 9 33.09 33.57 -20.50
N LEU A 10 34.06 33.57 -21.43
CA LEU A 10 34.10 32.61 -22.54
C LEU A 10 34.34 31.17 -22.08
N ILE A 11 35.12 30.94 -21.01
CA ILE A 11 35.33 29.61 -20.43
C ILE A 11 34.05 29.10 -19.75
N PHE A 12 33.30 29.98 -19.06
CA PHE A 12 32.02 29.60 -18.43
C PHE A 12 30.90 29.30 -19.44
N LEU A 13 30.90 29.96 -20.62
CA LEU A 13 29.97 29.65 -21.70
C LEU A 13 30.33 28.37 -22.46
N ALA A 14 31.61 27.99 -22.50
CA ALA A 14 32.05 26.72 -23.09
C ALA A 14 31.80 25.50 -22.18
N CYS A 15 31.59 25.72 -20.88
CA CYS A 15 31.17 24.69 -19.92
C CYS A 15 29.65 24.64 -19.72
N ALA A 16 28.86 24.81 -20.79
CA ALA A 16 27.46 24.41 -20.76
C ALA A 16 27.42 22.91 -20.39
N PRO A 17 26.69 22.51 -19.34
CA PRO A 17 26.61 21.12 -18.95
C PRO A 17 26.00 20.34 -20.11
N ILE A 18 26.81 19.54 -20.80
CA ILE A 18 26.28 18.53 -21.71
C ILE A 18 25.33 17.70 -20.85
N PRO A 19 24.04 17.62 -21.18
CA PRO A 19 23.14 16.74 -20.44
C PRO A 19 23.68 15.33 -20.61
N ALA A 20 24.34 14.83 -19.58
CA ALA A 20 24.75 13.45 -19.50
C ALA A 20 23.45 12.64 -19.41
N SER A 21 22.87 12.29 -20.57
CA SER A 21 21.88 11.23 -20.62
C SER A 21 22.64 9.93 -20.36
N ALA A 22 22.78 9.58 -19.08
CA ALA A 22 23.19 8.25 -18.70
C ALA A 22 22.12 7.30 -19.25
N ASN A 23 22.42 6.71 -20.41
CA ASN A 23 21.61 5.66 -21.02
C ASN A 23 21.88 4.41 -20.19
N TYR A 24 21.22 4.29 -19.04
CA TYR A 24 21.17 3.03 -18.34
C TYR A 24 20.54 2.00 -19.29
N PRO A 25 21.01 0.74 -19.31
CA PRO A 25 20.41 -0.32 -20.09
C PRO A 25 19.05 -0.69 -19.48
N TYR A 26 18.08 0.20 -19.64
CA TYR A 26 16.69 -0.06 -19.33
C TYR A 26 16.17 -0.99 -20.44
N PHE A 27 15.59 -2.11 -20.02
CA PHE A 27 14.75 -2.90 -20.91
C PHE A 27 13.54 -2.04 -21.30
N HIS A 28 13.64 -1.35 -22.42
CA HIS A 28 12.55 -0.55 -22.96
C HIS A 28 11.59 -1.51 -23.67
N PHE A 29 10.34 -1.56 -23.21
CA PHE A 29 9.31 -2.41 -23.81
C PHE A 29 8.49 -1.61 -24.80
N GLU A 30 8.49 -2.02 -26.07
CA GLU A 30 7.57 -1.46 -27.05
C GLU A 30 6.14 -1.88 -26.72
N ARG A 31 5.36 -0.97 -26.12
CA ARG A 31 3.97 -1.21 -25.71
C ARG A 31 3.09 -1.79 -26.83
N LYS A 32 3.38 -1.43 -28.09
CA LYS A 32 2.67 -1.91 -29.28
C LYS A 32 2.78 -3.42 -29.49
N ASN A 33 3.82 -4.05 -28.94
CA ASN A 33 4.08 -5.48 -29.11
C ASN A 33 3.46 -6.35 -28.00
N ILE A 34 2.92 -5.72 -26.94
CA ILE A 34 2.32 -6.43 -25.81
C ILE A 34 0.88 -6.84 -26.14
N LYS A 35 0.69 -8.11 -26.50
CA LYS A 35 -0.63 -8.71 -26.75
C LYS A 35 -1.08 -9.57 -25.57
N LEU A 36 -1.47 -8.93 -24.47
CA LEU A 36 -2.03 -9.59 -23.29
C LEU A 36 -3.56 -9.71 -23.36
N SER A 37 -4.07 -10.93 -23.51
CA SER A 37 -5.51 -11.19 -23.48
C SER A 37 -6.09 -11.00 -22.07
N ASN A 38 -7.38 -10.64 -21.99
CA ASN A 38 -8.09 -10.56 -20.71
C ASN A 38 -8.11 -11.91 -19.99
N GLU A 39 -8.16 -13.00 -20.76
CA GLU A 39 -8.20 -14.34 -20.19
C GLU A 39 -6.85 -14.74 -19.58
N SER A 40 -5.75 -14.44 -20.28
CA SER A 40 -4.41 -14.66 -19.74
C SER A 40 -4.16 -13.84 -18.47
N PHE A 41 -4.62 -12.58 -18.49
CA PHE A 41 -4.55 -11.70 -17.33
C PHE A 41 -5.32 -12.28 -16.13
N ARG A 42 -6.57 -12.72 -16.36
CA ARG A 42 -7.45 -13.25 -15.32
C ARG A 42 -6.96 -14.58 -14.75
N ARG A 43 -6.58 -15.53 -15.61
CA ARG A 43 -6.24 -16.91 -15.21
C ARG A 43 -4.81 -17.08 -14.71
N TYR A 44 -3.85 -16.32 -15.24
CA TYR A 44 -2.44 -16.55 -14.93
C TYR A 44 -1.80 -15.39 -14.17
N ILE A 45 -2.04 -14.14 -14.57
CA ILE A 45 -1.35 -12.99 -13.95
C ILE A 45 -1.95 -12.65 -12.59
N ARG A 46 -3.27 -12.48 -12.49
CA ARG A 46 -3.92 -12.08 -11.23
C ARG A 46 -3.63 -13.05 -10.06
N PRO A 47 -3.66 -14.39 -10.23
CA PRO A 47 -3.31 -15.30 -9.15
C PRO A 47 -1.86 -15.16 -8.68
N GLN A 48 -0.92 -14.95 -9.61
CA GLN A 48 0.48 -14.74 -9.28
C GLN A 48 0.69 -13.41 -8.52
N LEU A 49 0.04 -12.33 -8.95
CA LEU A 49 0.07 -11.05 -8.24
C LEU A 49 -0.50 -11.15 -6.81
N ARG A 50 -1.62 -11.88 -6.64
CA ARG A 50 -2.18 -12.16 -5.30
C ARG A 50 -1.19 -12.93 -4.43
N SER A 51 -0.50 -13.91 -5.02
CA SER A 51 0.50 -14.71 -4.31
C SER A 51 1.69 -13.84 -3.88
N ILE A 52 2.20 -12.97 -4.76
CA ILE A 52 3.26 -12.01 -4.44
C ILE A 52 2.85 -11.12 -3.26
N ILE A 53 1.66 -10.52 -3.28
CA ILE A 53 1.18 -9.65 -2.19
C ILE A 53 1.05 -10.44 -0.88
N SER A 54 0.49 -11.66 -0.93
CA SER A 54 0.37 -12.54 0.24
C SER A 54 1.74 -12.89 0.83
N GLU A 55 2.70 -13.26 -0.02
CA GLU A 55 4.08 -13.58 0.36
C GLU A 55 4.80 -12.35 0.95
N PHE A 56 4.58 -11.15 0.40
CA PHE A 56 5.12 -9.90 0.95
C PHE A 56 4.60 -9.64 2.37
N TYR A 57 3.28 -9.74 2.58
CA TYR A 57 2.71 -9.57 3.91
C TYR A 57 3.18 -10.66 4.86
N HIS A 58 3.26 -11.92 4.43
CA HIS A 58 3.82 -13.00 5.24
C HIS A 58 5.26 -12.71 5.67
N LEU A 59 6.06 -12.14 4.78
CA LEU A 59 7.41 -11.73 5.09
C LEU A 59 7.43 -10.62 6.14
N LEU A 60 6.59 -9.59 6.00
CA LEU A 60 6.42 -8.56 7.03
C LEU A 60 6.08 -9.18 8.39
N LYS A 61 5.10 -10.09 8.46
CA LYS A 61 4.70 -10.76 9.71
C LYS A 61 5.86 -11.46 10.43
N LYS A 62 6.90 -11.88 9.70
CA LYS A 62 8.08 -12.55 10.25
C LYS A 62 9.24 -11.63 10.61
N LEU A 63 9.26 -10.40 10.09
CA LEU A 63 10.39 -9.48 10.28
C LEU A 63 10.35 -8.74 11.62
N ALA A 64 9.16 -8.42 12.12
CA ALA A 64 9.02 -7.68 13.36
C ALA A 64 7.87 -8.22 14.22
N PRO A 65 8.00 -8.16 15.55
CA PRO A 65 6.88 -8.41 16.44
C PRO A 65 5.78 -7.37 16.19
N LEU A 66 4.51 -7.74 16.45
CA LEU A 66 3.31 -6.94 16.16
C LEU A 66 3.01 -6.71 14.67
N GLN A 67 3.94 -7.02 13.77
CA GLN A 67 3.74 -6.82 12.33
C GLN A 67 2.59 -7.69 11.79
N GLY A 68 2.38 -8.87 12.40
CA GLY A 68 1.18 -9.69 12.26
C GLY A 68 -0.12 -8.90 12.44
N ASP A 69 -0.20 -8.19 13.56
CA ASP A 69 -1.37 -7.43 13.95
C ASP A 69 -1.56 -6.18 13.07
N LEU A 70 -0.47 -5.52 12.67
CA LEU A 70 -0.51 -4.37 11.75
C LEU A 70 -1.03 -4.77 10.36
N VAL A 71 -0.57 -5.90 9.83
CA VAL A 71 -1.07 -6.45 8.57
C VAL A 71 -2.56 -6.79 8.68
N SER A 72 -2.97 -7.39 9.80
CA SER A 72 -4.38 -7.70 10.06
C SER A 72 -5.23 -6.42 10.13
N LEU A 73 -4.75 -5.40 10.83
CA LEU A 73 -5.40 -4.09 10.97
C LEU A 73 -5.59 -3.41 9.61
N LYS A 74 -4.53 -3.30 8.80
CA LYS A 74 -4.60 -2.78 7.43
C LYS A 74 -5.62 -3.55 6.59
N SER A 75 -5.59 -4.88 6.64
CA SER A 75 -6.48 -5.73 5.84
C SER A 75 -7.95 -5.47 6.18
N LYS A 76 -8.26 -5.29 7.47
CA LYS A 76 -9.61 -4.96 7.92
C LYS A 76 -10.06 -3.58 7.47
N ILE A 77 -9.20 -2.57 7.60
CA ILE A 77 -9.50 -1.21 7.14
C ILE A 77 -9.69 -1.17 5.62
N LEU A 78 -8.88 -1.93 4.87
CA LEU A 78 -9.05 -2.06 3.42
C LEU A 78 -10.38 -2.72 3.05
N LYS A 79 -10.79 -3.76 3.79
CA LYS A 79 -12.10 -4.40 3.63
C LYS A 79 -13.23 -3.40 3.92
N MET A 80 -13.16 -2.65 5.01
CA MET A 80 -14.12 -1.59 5.32
C MET A 80 -14.20 -0.54 4.21
N ASN A 81 -13.07 -0.10 3.66
CA ASN A 81 -13.04 0.82 2.52
C ASN A 81 -13.71 0.24 1.27
N SER A 82 -13.50 -1.06 1.00
CA SER A 82 -14.19 -1.75 -0.09
C SER A 82 -15.70 -1.87 0.14
N GLN A 83 -16.12 -2.21 1.36
CA GLN A 83 -17.54 -2.31 1.73
C GLN A 83 -18.22 -0.95 1.63
N TRP A 84 -17.57 0.11 2.09
CA TRP A 84 -18.08 1.47 1.95
C TRP A 84 -18.28 1.88 0.47
N ASN A 85 -17.32 1.55 -0.40
CA ASN A 85 -17.46 1.78 -1.84
C ASN A 85 -18.63 1.01 -2.47
N GLN A 86 -18.99 -0.15 -1.92
CA GLN A 86 -20.17 -0.91 -2.36
C GLN A 86 -21.46 -0.27 -1.84
N LEU A 87 -21.50 0.09 -0.55
CA LEU A 87 -22.61 0.80 0.09
C LEU A 87 -22.98 2.07 -0.66
N LYS A 88 -21.99 2.90 -0.99
CA LYS A 88 -22.17 4.13 -1.76
C LYS A 88 -22.90 3.91 -3.09
N LYS A 89 -22.70 2.76 -3.74
CA LYS A 89 -23.31 2.42 -5.04
C LYS A 89 -24.72 1.85 -4.90
N ILE A 90 -24.98 1.11 -3.82
CA ILE A 90 -26.24 0.37 -3.62
C ILE A 90 -27.30 1.25 -2.96
N CYS A 91 -26.91 1.99 -1.91
CA CYS A 91 -27.84 2.76 -1.09
C CYS A 91 -28.71 3.79 -1.81
N PRO A 92 -28.28 4.42 -2.93
CA PRO A 92 -29.17 5.28 -3.70
C PRO A 92 -30.32 4.55 -4.41
N ASN A 93 -30.21 3.24 -4.63
CA ASN A 93 -31.12 2.47 -5.49
C ASN A 93 -31.94 1.42 -4.73
N ASP A 94 -31.46 0.96 -3.58
CA ASP A 94 -32.03 -0.16 -2.84
C ASP A 94 -31.86 0.05 -1.33
N GLN A 95 -32.95 0.47 -0.68
CA GLN A 95 -32.95 0.87 0.73
C GLN A 95 -32.88 -0.33 1.68
N GLU A 96 -33.57 -1.43 1.36
CA GLU A 96 -33.56 -2.63 2.18
C GLU A 96 -32.16 -3.27 2.22
N LYS A 97 -31.55 -3.44 1.03
CA LYS A 97 -30.19 -3.96 0.93
C LYS A 97 -29.15 -2.99 1.52
N CYS A 98 -29.41 -1.69 1.46
CA CYS A 98 -28.58 -0.69 2.13
C CYS A 98 -28.54 -0.92 3.65
N GLN A 99 -29.69 -1.14 4.29
CA GLN A 99 -29.79 -1.34 5.74
C GLN A 99 -29.00 -2.57 6.21
N ASP A 100 -29.13 -3.72 5.54
CA ASP A 100 -28.35 -4.93 5.86
C ASP A 100 -26.84 -4.70 5.72
N LEU A 101 -26.41 -4.10 4.61
CA LEU A 101 -25.00 -3.79 4.37
C LEU A 101 -24.46 -2.76 5.37
N PHE A 102 -25.28 -1.79 5.79
CA PHE A 102 -24.93 -0.81 6.83
C PHE A 102 -24.75 -1.49 8.18
N GLY A 103 -25.62 -2.44 8.53
CA GLY A 103 -25.50 -3.29 9.71
C GLY A 103 -24.16 -4.03 9.73
N LYS A 104 -23.78 -4.66 8.61
CA LYS A 104 -22.49 -5.36 8.46
C LYS A 104 -21.30 -4.40 8.58
N PHE A 105 -21.37 -3.24 7.93
CA PHE A 105 -20.32 -2.21 7.99
C PHE A 105 -20.12 -1.67 9.42
N TYR A 106 -21.22 -1.45 10.14
CA TYR A 106 -21.20 -1.06 11.55
C TYR A 106 -20.52 -2.11 12.45
N GLN A 107 -20.83 -3.40 12.26
CA GLN A 107 -20.18 -4.47 13.02
C GLN A 107 -18.67 -4.56 12.75
N GLU A 108 -18.26 -4.35 11.49
CA GLU A 108 -16.84 -4.30 11.12
C GLU A 108 -16.13 -3.11 11.80
N ALA A 109 -16.77 -1.94 11.83
CA ALA A 109 -16.25 -0.76 12.54
C ALA A 109 -16.10 -1.03 14.06
N ARG A 110 -17.10 -1.61 14.73
CA ARG A 110 -16.96 -1.99 16.15
C ARG A 110 -15.87 -3.02 16.39
N SER A 111 -15.74 -3.97 15.47
CA SER A 111 -14.71 -5.00 15.54
C SER A 111 -13.31 -4.40 15.31
N LEU A 112 -13.19 -3.28 14.58
CA LEU A 112 -11.93 -2.56 14.39
C LEU A 112 -11.43 -1.95 15.71
N ASP A 113 -12.31 -1.34 16.51
CA ASP A 113 -11.94 -0.79 17.83
C ASP A 113 -11.35 -1.85 18.75
N LYS A 114 -12.02 -2.99 18.86
CA LYS A 114 -11.53 -4.13 19.66
C LYS A 114 -10.13 -4.55 19.23
N GLN A 115 -9.88 -4.60 17.93
CA GLN A 115 -8.57 -4.95 17.39
C GLN A 115 -7.50 -3.91 17.70
N ILE A 116 -7.82 -2.61 17.62
CA ILE A 116 -6.90 -1.53 17.97
C ILE A 116 -6.55 -1.58 19.46
N LEU A 117 -7.53 -1.81 20.33
CA LEU A 117 -7.31 -1.94 21.77
C LEU A 117 -6.42 -3.14 22.12
N VAL A 118 -6.65 -4.30 21.48
CA VAL A 118 -5.78 -5.47 21.63
C VAL A 118 -4.35 -5.14 21.19
N LEU A 119 -4.17 -4.48 20.04
CA LEU A 119 -2.87 -4.08 19.54
C LEU A 119 -2.15 -3.10 20.47
N LYS A 120 -2.86 -2.12 21.04
CA LYS A 120 -2.32 -1.20 22.06
C LYS A 120 -1.82 -1.97 23.30
N LYS A 121 -2.59 -2.97 23.76
CA LYS A 121 -2.17 -3.83 24.89
C LYS A 121 -0.95 -4.68 24.55
N SER A 122 -0.90 -5.27 23.36
CA SER A 122 0.25 -6.05 22.87
C SER A 122 1.52 -5.19 22.74
N LYS A 123 1.37 -3.94 22.31
CA LYS A 123 2.46 -2.95 22.26
C LYS A 123 3.08 -2.71 23.64
N LEU A 124 2.28 -2.50 24.68
CA LEU A 124 2.77 -2.26 26.04
C LEU A 124 3.70 -3.40 26.50
N ARG A 125 3.28 -4.65 26.28
CA ARG A 125 4.07 -5.86 26.60
C ARG A 125 5.37 -5.97 25.80
N TYR A 126 5.41 -5.42 24.59
CA TYR A 126 6.61 -5.43 23.74
C TYR A 126 7.63 -4.37 24.18
N SER A 127 7.15 -3.21 24.62
CA SER A 127 7.99 -2.12 25.13
C SER A 127 8.93 -2.58 26.25
N ASP A 128 8.49 -3.50 27.10
CA ASP A 128 9.27 -3.95 28.25
C ASP A 128 10.50 -4.80 27.90
N LYS A 129 10.63 -5.30 26.66
CA LYS A 129 11.63 -6.34 26.31
C LYS A 129 12.76 -5.90 25.37
N LYS A 130 12.57 -4.87 24.53
CA LYS A 130 13.56 -4.40 23.51
C LYS A 130 13.47 -2.91 23.14
N ALA A 131 12.90 -2.06 24.00
CA ALA A 131 12.38 -0.73 23.61
C ALA A 131 13.39 0.31 23.08
N PHE A 132 14.67 0.31 23.47
CA PHE A 132 15.51 1.49 23.23
C PHE A 132 15.77 1.80 21.75
N SER A 133 16.00 0.79 20.89
CA SER A 133 16.33 1.04 19.47
C SER A 133 15.11 1.35 18.59
N GLN A 134 13.90 1.05 19.06
CA GLN A 134 12.64 1.19 18.32
C GLN A 134 11.65 2.13 19.00
N PHE A 135 12.06 2.86 20.04
CA PHE A 135 11.18 3.72 20.84
C PHE A 135 10.42 4.73 19.96
N ASP A 136 11.11 5.45 19.08
CA ASP A 136 10.50 6.43 18.17
C ASP A 136 9.42 5.79 17.28
N SER A 137 9.69 4.58 16.75
CA SER A 137 8.74 3.82 15.96
C SER A 137 7.51 3.41 16.77
N LEU A 138 7.69 3.05 18.03
CA LEU A 138 6.59 2.67 18.93
C LEU A 138 5.74 3.87 19.36
N VAL A 139 6.36 5.04 19.55
CA VAL A 139 5.67 6.31 19.81
C VAL A 139 4.86 6.72 18.58
N HIS A 140 5.49 6.70 17.40
CA HIS A 140 4.81 6.98 16.14
C HIS A 140 3.63 6.03 15.90
N LEU A 141 3.83 4.73 16.11
CA LEU A 141 2.76 3.74 16.05
C LEU A 141 1.61 4.08 16.99
N SER A 142 1.90 4.49 18.24
CA SER A 142 0.86 4.93 19.19
C SER A 142 0.00 6.03 18.61
N LYS A 143 0.66 7.10 18.15
CA LYS A 143 0.01 8.28 17.60
C LYS A 143 -0.91 7.91 16.45
N VAL A 144 -0.44 7.06 15.53
CA VAL A 144 -1.25 6.64 14.38
C VAL A 144 -2.41 5.72 14.81
N LEU A 145 -2.22 4.82 15.77
CA LEU A 145 -3.31 4.00 16.30
C LEU A 145 -4.38 4.85 16.99
N ASP A 146 -4.00 5.90 17.72
CA ASP A 146 -4.93 6.85 18.32
C ASP A 146 -5.71 7.63 17.24
N GLN A 147 -5.03 8.03 16.16
CA GLN A 147 -5.70 8.67 15.02
C GLN A 147 -6.72 7.75 14.34
N ILE A 148 -6.37 6.47 14.12
CA ILE A 148 -7.30 5.50 13.54
C ILE A 148 -8.48 5.27 14.49
N LEU A 149 -8.22 5.09 15.79
CA LEU A 149 -9.26 4.88 16.79
C LEU A 149 -10.24 6.06 16.84
N ASN A 150 -9.74 7.29 16.91
CA ASN A 150 -10.58 8.48 16.96
C ASN A 150 -11.43 8.64 15.68
N ARG A 151 -10.87 8.34 14.51
CA ARG A 151 -11.62 8.35 13.24
C ARG A 151 -12.67 7.26 13.18
N ASN A 152 -12.39 6.08 13.71
CA ASN A 152 -13.35 4.99 13.76
C ASN A 152 -14.48 5.30 14.76
N TYR A 153 -14.17 5.94 15.88
CA TYR A 153 -15.18 6.46 16.82
C TYR A 153 -16.11 7.48 16.15
N LEU A 154 -15.56 8.47 15.43
CA LEU A 154 -16.36 9.42 14.65
C LEU A 154 -17.20 8.73 13.58
N LEU A 155 -16.64 7.70 12.93
CA LEU A 155 -17.36 6.90 11.94
C LEU A 155 -18.56 6.19 12.59
N LEU A 156 -18.36 5.53 13.73
CA LEU A 156 -19.43 4.87 14.48
C LEU A 156 -20.52 5.85 14.88
N HIS A 157 -20.14 7.00 15.41
CA HIS A 157 -21.08 8.06 15.78
C HIS A 157 -21.95 8.49 14.60
N TYR A 158 -21.34 8.76 13.44
CA TYR A 158 -22.10 9.11 12.24
C TYR A 158 -22.98 7.98 11.71
N ILE A 159 -22.57 6.72 11.87
CA ILE A 159 -23.42 5.58 11.50
C ILE A 159 -24.62 5.48 12.45
N GLU A 160 -24.42 5.71 13.73
CA GLU A 160 -25.47 5.70 14.74
C GLU A 160 -26.46 6.84 14.56
N GLU A 161 -25.96 8.06 14.35
CA GLU A 161 -26.76 9.22 13.97
C GLU A 161 -27.60 8.89 12.73
N HIS A 162 -26.97 8.35 11.67
CA HIS A 162 -27.67 7.97 10.44
C HIS A 162 -28.81 6.97 10.69
N LYS A 163 -28.65 6.01 11.60
CA LYS A 163 -29.70 5.04 11.95
C LYS A 163 -30.87 5.66 12.72
N ILE A 164 -30.63 6.71 13.51
CA ILE A 164 -31.68 7.40 14.26
C ILE A 164 -32.53 8.26 13.31
N VAL A 165 -31.87 8.91 12.35
CA VAL A 165 -32.51 9.86 11.42
C VAL A 165 -32.93 9.22 10.10
N SER A 166 -32.66 7.93 9.86
CA SER A 166 -32.97 7.28 8.58
C SER A 166 -34.47 7.18 8.28
N ASP A 167 -35.30 7.29 9.31
CA ASP A 167 -36.76 7.26 9.19
C ASP A 167 -37.35 8.66 8.98
N ASP A 168 -36.52 9.72 9.07
CA ASP A 168 -36.92 11.10 8.81
C ASP A 168 -36.97 11.36 7.30
N PRO A 169 -38.13 11.75 6.73
CA PRO A 169 -38.29 12.04 5.30
C PRO A 169 -37.42 13.21 4.80
N PHE A 170 -36.89 14.04 5.69
CA PHE A 170 -36.01 15.16 5.34
C PHE A 170 -34.52 14.80 5.36
N PHE A 171 -34.13 13.63 5.85
CA PHE A 171 -32.73 13.25 5.93
C PHE A 171 -32.16 12.80 4.57
N ARG A 172 -31.11 13.47 4.10
CA ARG A 172 -30.42 13.13 2.85
C ARG A 172 -29.14 12.36 3.10
N PHE A 173 -29.14 11.07 2.77
CA PHE A 173 -27.96 10.20 2.82
C PHE A 173 -26.72 10.77 2.09
N ARG A 174 -26.91 11.64 1.10
CA ARG A 174 -25.82 12.24 0.31
C ARG A 174 -24.82 13.04 1.17
N ASP A 175 -25.27 13.71 2.23
CA ASP A 175 -24.42 14.59 3.02
C ASP A 175 -23.51 13.80 3.98
N SER A 176 -23.97 12.65 4.46
CA SER A 176 -23.17 11.74 5.30
C SER A 176 -22.16 10.92 4.49
N GLN A 177 -22.43 10.65 3.20
CA GLN A 177 -21.52 9.89 2.34
C GLN A 177 -20.11 10.45 2.26
N GLN A 178 -19.97 11.77 2.13
CA GLN A 178 -18.65 12.40 2.03
C GLN A 178 -17.86 12.26 3.32
N LYS A 179 -18.52 12.45 4.47
CA LYS A 179 -17.90 12.29 5.80
C LYS A 179 -17.42 10.86 6.02
N PHE A 180 -18.26 9.87 5.71
CA PHE A 180 -17.89 8.45 5.78
C PHE A 180 -16.68 8.12 4.89
N GLN A 181 -16.72 8.57 3.63
CA GLN A 181 -15.62 8.35 2.69
C GLN A 181 -14.30 8.93 3.21
N GLN A 182 -14.33 10.16 3.72
CA GLN A 182 -13.14 10.84 4.25
C GLN A 182 -12.56 10.08 5.45
N LEU A 183 -13.39 9.68 6.41
CA LEU A 183 -12.94 8.94 7.59
C LEU A 183 -12.31 7.59 7.22
N VAL A 184 -13.00 6.79 6.41
CA VAL A 184 -12.52 5.46 6.01
C VAL A 184 -11.26 5.56 5.16
N HIS A 185 -11.20 6.51 4.23
CA HIS A 185 -10.01 6.76 3.42
C HIS A 185 -8.82 7.20 4.28
N SER A 186 -9.06 8.08 5.24
CA SER A 186 -8.02 8.58 6.13
C SER A 186 -7.48 7.47 7.05
N MET A 187 -8.36 6.61 7.59
CA MET A 187 -7.95 5.40 8.32
C MET A 187 -7.10 4.47 7.44
N LYS A 188 -7.47 4.27 6.18
CA LYS A 188 -6.69 3.47 5.22
C LYS A 188 -5.28 4.04 5.07
N ILE A 189 -5.14 5.33 4.79
CA ILE A 189 -3.82 5.99 4.66
C ILE A 189 -2.99 5.79 5.92
N SER A 190 -3.58 6.06 7.09
CA SER A 190 -2.88 5.89 8.37
C SER A 190 -2.41 4.45 8.60
N SER A 191 -3.23 3.46 8.24
CA SER A 191 -2.84 2.04 8.35
C SER A 191 -1.70 1.65 7.40
N GLU A 192 -1.61 2.29 6.23
CA GLU A 192 -0.53 2.10 5.27
C GLU A 192 0.78 2.73 5.78
N MET A 193 0.73 3.91 6.41
CA MET A 193 1.92 4.60 6.94
C MET A 193 2.67 3.80 8.02
N ILE A 194 1.96 2.98 8.79
CA ILE A 194 2.58 2.20 9.88
C ILE A 194 3.01 0.79 9.47
N ILE A 195 2.69 0.35 8.25
CA ILE A 195 2.85 -1.06 7.85
C ILE A 195 4.30 -1.53 7.79
N VAL A 196 5.28 -0.64 7.74
CA VAL A 196 6.72 -0.97 7.81
C VAL A 196 7.43 -0.27 8.97
N SER A 197 6.69 0.46 9.80
CA SER A 197 7.26 1.36 10.83
C SER A 197 8.07 0.63 11.91
N LEU A 198 7.77 -0.65 12.16
CA LEU A 198 8.45 -1.47 13.17
C LEU A 198 9.64 -2.28 12.62
N LEU A 199 9.89 -2.22 11.31
CA LEU A 199 11.06 -2.87 10.73
C LEU A 199 12.34 -2.17 11.16
N ASP A 200 13.44 -2.92 11.20
CA ASP A 200 14.76 -2.35 11.50
C ASP A 200 15.14 -1.26 10.50
N LYS A 201 15.80 -0.20 10.99
CA LYS A 201 16.17 0.99 10.21
C LYS A 201 16.93 0.62 8.92
N ASN A 202 17.75 -0.43 8.97
CA ASN A 202 18.57 -0.92 7.86
C ASN A 202 17.75 -1.48 6.68
N VAL A 203 16.52 -1.94 6.90
CA VAL A 203 15.67 -2.55 5.85
C VAL A 203 14.40 -1.76 5.59
N ARG A 204 13.96 -0.97 6.58
CA ARG A 204 12.71 -0.22 6.53
C ARG A 204 12.53 0.59 5.26
N GLY A 205 13.56 1.33 4.83
CA GLY A 205 13.48 2.18 3.64
C GLY A 205 13.20 1.39 2.36
N ASP A 206 13.86 0.25 2.17
CA ASP A 206 13.64 -0.60 1.00
C ASP A 206 12.26 -1.26 1.01
N PHE A 207 11.79 -1.67 2.20
CA PHE A 207 10.44 -2.21 2.38
C PHE A 207 9.36 -1.17 2.14
N ASP A 208 9.56 0.06 2.63
CA ASP A 208 8.64 1.17 2.40
C ASP A 208 8.56 1.52 0.90
N PHE A 209 9.73 1.58 0.24
CA PHE A 209 9.81 1.85 -1.18
C PHE A 209 9.10 0.77 -2.00
N ALA A 210 9.35 -0.51 -1.73
CA ALA A 210 8.69 -1.61 -2.41
C ALA A 210 7.19 -1.67 -2.08
N PHE A 211 6.80 -1.38 -0.83
CA PHE A 211 5.40 -1.34 -0.45
C PHE A 211 4.64 -0.27 -1.24
N SER A 212 5.14 0.97 -1.22
CA SER A 212 4.48 2.13 -1.80
C SER A 212 4.44 2.10 -3.32
N ASN A 213 5.53 1.66 -3.96
CA ASN A 213 5.69 1.75 -5.42
C ASN A 213 5.37 0.45 -6.17
N TYR A 214 5.27 -0.68 -5.47
CA TYR A 214 4.98 -1.97 -6.08
C TYR A 214 3.78 -2.66 -5.43
N ILE A 215 3.87 -3.06 -4.16
CA ILE A 215 2.83 -3.88 -3.52
C ILE A 215 1.47 -3.15 -3.47
N LYS A 216 1.46 -1.90 -3.03
CA LYS A 216 0.26 -1.06 -2.98
C LYS A 216 -0.34 -0.87 -4.38
N VAL A 217 0.49 -0.59 -5.38
CA VAL A 217 0.07 -0.40 -6.78
C VAL A 217 -0.58 -1.68 -7.33
N LEU A 218 0.03 -2.85 -7.10
CA LEU A 218 -0.54 -4.14 -7.47
C LEU A 218 -1.90 -4.37 -6.80
N GLU A 219 -2.01 -4.08 -5.50
CA GLU A 219 -3.23 -4.28 -4.71
C GLU A 219 -4.36 -3.35 -5.17
N SER A 220 -4.14 -2.03 -5.20
CA SER A 220 -5.18 -1.04 -5.45
C SER A 220 -5.55 -0.89 -6.92
N ASN A 221 -4.56 -0.75 -7.81
CA ASN A 221 -4.81 -0.37 -9.19
C ASN A 221 -5.07 -1.60 -10.07
N ILE A 222 -4.31 -2.68 -9.85
CA ILE A 222 -4.35 -3.84 -10.74
C ILE A 222 -5.34 -4.89 -10.24
N LEU A 223 -5.26 -5.29 -8.97
CA LEU A 223 -6.14 -6.35 -8.44
C LEU A 223 -7.54 -5.87 -8.11
N LEU A 224 -7.66 -4.76 -7.36
CA LEU A 224 -8.96 -4.18 -7.00
C LEU A 224 -9.59 -3.40 -8.17
N GLY A 225 -8.79 -2.61 -8.90
CA GLY A 225 -9.26 -1.91 -10.10
C GLY A 225 -9.55 -2.81 -11.30
N ASN A 226 -9.02 -4.06 -11.30
CA ASN A 226 -9.08 -4.97 -12.45
C ASN A 226 -8.50 -4.35 -13.74
N ASP A 227 -7.52 -3.45 -13.59
CA ASP A 227 -6.99 -2.65 -14.69
C ASP A 227 -5.74 -3.28 -15.31
N LYS A 228 -5.96 -4.09 -16.34
CA LYS A 228 -4.89 -4.70 -17.14
C LYS A 228 -4.04 -3.65 -17.87
N ASN A 229 -4.67 -2.60 -18.38
CA ASN A 229 -3.98 -1.59 -19.17
C ASN A 229 -3.04 -0.77 -18.29
N PHE A 230 -3.46 -0.51 -17.05
CA PHE A 230 -2.59 0.09 -16.04
C PHE A 230 -1.32 -0.73 -15.80
N LEU A 231 -1.45 -2.06 -15.61
CA LEU A 231 -0.29 -2.95 -15.46
C LEU A 231 0.68 -2.83 -16.65
N ILE A 232 0.16 -2.85 -17.88
CA ILE A 232 0.99 -2.73 -19.09
C ILE A 232 1.68 -1.36 -19.14
N SER A 233 0.94 -0.28 -18.83
CA SER A 233 1.47 1.08 -18.88
C SER A 233 2.55 1.39 -17.84
N ARG A 234 2.60 0.62 -16.74
CA ARG A 234 3.56 0.79 -15.64
C ARG A 234 4.53 -0.40 -15.50
N LEU A 235 4.61 -1.28 -16.51
CA LEU A 235 5.37 -2.52 -16.43
C LEU A 235 6.85 -2.29 -16.14
N GLU A 236 7.45 -1.29 -16.80
CA GLU A 236 8.85 -0.89 -16.64
C GLU A 236 9.15 -0.44 -15.22
N ASP A 237 8.35 0.49 -14.70
CA ASP A 237 8.49 1.00 -13.33
C ASP A 237 8.34 -0.11 -12.30
N LEU A 238 7.31 -0.95 -12.44
CA LEU A 238 7.07 -2.07 -11.54
C LEU A 238 8.24 -3.05 -11.55
N ASN A 239 8.79 -3.33 -12.74
CA ASN A 239 9.94 -4.19 -12.89
C ASN A 239 11.19 -3.57 -12.25
N MET A 240 11.44 -2.27 -12.46
CA MET A 240 12.57 -1.56 -11.88
C MET A 240 12.51 -1.55 -10.35
N VAL A 241 11.36 -1.20 -9.78
CA VAL A 241 11.15 -1.17 -8.32
C VAL A 241 11.38 -2.56 -7.74
N TRP A 242 10.75 -3.58 -8.32
CA TRP A 242 10.85 -4.94 -7.79
C TRP A 242 12.25 -5.54 -7.93
N ASN A 243 12.93 -5.35 -9.06
CA ASN A 243 14.29 -5.84 -9.25
C ASN A 243 15.28 -5.13 -8.31
N SER A 244 15.13 -3.82 -8.11
CA SER A 244 15.95 -3.06 -7.16
C SER A 244 15.77 -3.61 -5.75
N PHE A 245 14.53 -3.83 -5.32
CA PHE A 245 14.23 -4.43 -4.02
C PHE A 245 14.83 -5.84 -3.88
N HIS A 246 14.59 -6.73 -4.85
CA HIS A 246 15.13 -8.09 -4.85
C HIS A 246 16.66 -8.10 -4.77
N MET A 247 17.34 -7.27 -5.57
CA MET A 247 18.80 -7.17 -5.57
C MET A 247 19.34 -6.75 -4.20
N LYS A 248 18.76 -5.71 -3.57
CA LYS A 248 19.20 -5.24 -2.25
C LYS A 248 18.97 -6.28 -1.16
N MET A 249 17.83 -6.98 -1.19
CA MET A 249 17.46 -7.94 -0.14
C MET A 249 18.17 -9.29 -0.25
N VAL A 250 18.54 -9.72 -1.46
CA VAL A 250 19.13 -11.05 -1.71
C VAL A 250 20.63 -10.99 -1.94
N LYS A 251 21.14 -9.95 -2.61
CA LYS A 251 22.55 -9.81 -3.00
C LYS A 251 23.26 -8.64 -2.31
N GLY A 252 22.54 -7.75 -1.65
CA GLY A 252 23.11 -6.60 -0.96
C GLY A 252 23.72 -6.96 0.39
N ASN A 253 24.23 -5.93 1.07
CA ASN A 253 24.84 -6.06 2.40
C ASN A 253 23.80 -6.29 3.53
N VAL A 254 22.51 -6.28 3.20
CA VAL A 254 21.43 -6.51 4.15
C VAL A 254 21.35 -8.00 4.50
N LYS A 255 21.66 -8.34 5.75
CA LYS A 255 21.60 -9.73 6.24
C LYS A 255 20.18 -10.09 6.67
N LEU A 256 19.34 -10.49 5.72
CA LEU A 256 18.08 -11.18 6.03
C LEU A 256 18.32 -12.65 6.38
N PRO A 257 17.51 -13.26 7.28
CA PRO A 257 17.51 -14.69 7.49
C PRO A 257 17.29 -15.44 6.16
N LYS A 258 18.07 -16.50 5.90
CA LYS A 258 18.02 -17.28 4.64
C LYS A 258 16.60 -17.71 4.25
N ALA A 259 15.78 -18.06 5.25
CA ALA A 259 14.38 -18.43 5.03
C ALA A 259 13.52 -17.29 4.45
N LEU A 260 13.77 -16.05 4.84
CA LEU A 260 13.07 -14.87 4.29
C LEU A 260 13.62 -14.49 2.91
N SER A 261 14.94 -14.57 2.71
CA SER A 261 15.55 -14.37 1.38
C SER A 261 14.96 -15.35 0.35
N LYS A 262 14.71 -16.61 0.74
CA LYS A 262 14.06 -17.61 -0.12
C LYS A 262 12.65 -17.19 -0.56
N ILE A 263 11.87 -16.56 0.32
CA ILE A 263 10.53 -16.05 -0.02
C ILE A 263 10.64 -14.94 -1.09
N ILE A 264 11.60 -14.02 -0.93
CA ILE A 264 11.82 -12.94 -1.89
C ILE A 264 12.21 -13.48 -3.28
N ILE A 265 13.05 -14.52 -3.32
CA ILE A 265 13.41 -15.22 -4.57
C ILE A 265 12.18 -15.85 -5.23
N ILE A 266 11.30 -16.50 -4.45
CA ILE A 266 10.05 -17.08 -4.97
C ILE A 266 9.17 -15.98 -5.59
N MET A 267 8.97 -14.88 -4.88
CA MET A 267 8.20 -13.73 -5.39
C MET A 267 8.80 -13.19 -6.69
N HIS A 268 10.13 -13.11 -6.78
CA HIS A 268 10.82 -12.66 -7.99
C HIS A 268 10.66 -13.62 -9.17
N ASN A 269 10.73 -14.93 -8.93
CA ASN A 269 10.44 -15.92 -9.97
C ASN A 269 9.00 -15.81 -10.48
N ARG A 270 8.02 -15.58 -9.60
CA ARG A 270 6.63 -15.34 -10.01
C ARG A 270 6.49 -14.07 -10.86
N TRP A 271 7.17 -12.99 -10.49
CA TRP A 271 7.20 -11.78 -11.29
C TRP A 271 7.79 -12.03 -12.67
N ASN A 272 8.92 -12.76 -12.76
CA ASN A 272 9.51 -13.14 -14.03
C ASN A 272 8.56 -14.01 -14.88
N SER A 273 7.78 -14.91 -14.27
CA SER A 273 6.73 -15.65 -14.98
C SER A 273 5.65 -14.73 -15.54
N ILE A 274 5.24 -13.69 -14.80
CA ILE A 274 4.31 -12.67 -15.29
C ILE A 274 4.90 -11.94 -16.49
N LEU A 275 6.17 -11.50 -16.40
CA LEU A 275 6.86 -10.83 -17.51
C LEU A 275 6.88 -11.70 -18.77
N LYS A 276 7.23 -12.99 -18.66
CA LYS A 276 7.22 -13.92 -19.80
C LYS A 276 5.86 -13.98 -20.49
N ILE A 277 4.77 -14.06 -19.71
CA ILE A 277 3.41 -14.08 -20.25
C ILE A 277 3.08 -12.77 -20.99
N ILE A 278 3.48 -11.63 -20.44
CA ILE A 278 3.20 -10.31 -21.02
C ILE A 278 4.01 -10.08 -22.29
N LEU A 279 5.30 -10.43 -22.25
CA LEU A 279 6.28 -10.16 -23.30
C LEU A 279 6.31 -11.24 -24.40
N ARG A 280 5.65 -12.38 -24.18
CA ARG A 280 5.66 -13.54 -25.08
C ARG A 280 7.08 -14.02 -25.42
N THR A 281 7.96 -13.99 -24.42
CA THR A 281 9.31 -14.57 -24.44
C THR A 281 9.33 -15.96 -23.83
#